data_AF-C7DGA6-F1
#
_entry.id   AF-C7DGA6-F1
#
_cell.length_a   1.000
_cell.length_b   1.000
_cell.length_c   1.000
_cell.angle_alpha   90.00
_cell.angle_beta   90.00
_cell.angle_gamma   90.00
#
_symmetry.space_group_name_H-M   'P 1'
#
loop_
_entity.id
_entity.type
_entity.pdbx_description
1 polymer ?
#
loop_
_entity_poly.entity_id
_entity_poly.type
_entity_poly.pdbx_seq_one_letter_code
_entity_poly.pdbx_strand_id
1 'polypeptide(L)' 'MKTVMLSDEAYKKLASIKGSKSFTELVSELVDKVKGVKLADIDKFFGIISSDEARSLQMNAAKIRRRFKVRA' A
#
# COMPACT_ATOMS: atom_id res chain seq x y z
N MET A 1 2.91 -23.95 -14.81
CA MET A 1 1.53 -23.47 -14.63
C MET A 1 1.10 -23.80 -13.21
N LYS A 2 0.52 -22.86 -12.47
CA LYS A 2 -0.04 -23.09 -11.13
C LYS A 2 -1.51 -22.65 -11.14
N THR A 3 -2.37 -23.40 -10.45
CA THR A 3 -3.81 -23.10 -10.38
C THR A 3 -4.11 -22.37 -9.09
N VAL A 4 -4.93 -21.31 -9.16
CA VAL A 4 -5.43 -20.57 -8.00
C VAL A 4 -6.94 -20.63 -8.04
N MET A 5 -7.55 -20.99 -6.92
CA MET A 5 -9.00 -20.97 -6.75
C MET A 5 -9.42 -19.57 -6.30
N LEU A 6 -10.53 -19.08 -6.82
CA LEU A 6 -11.13 -17.80 -6.44
C LEU A 6 -12.64 -17.95 -6.33
N SER A 7 -13.29 -17.05 -5.57
CA SER A 7 -14.73 -17.10 -5.38
C SER A 7 -15.48 -16.82 -6.69
N ASP A 8 -16.69 -17.39 -6.81
CA ASP A 8 -17.55 -17.17 -7.98
C ASP A 8 -17.82 -15.69 -8.25
N GLU A 9 -17.92 -14.89 -7.18
CA GLU A 9 -18.14 -13.45 -7.30
C GLU A 9 -16.90 -12.74 -7.87
N ALA A 10 -15.71 -13.09 -7.40
CA ALA A 10 -14.46 -12.57 -7.95
C ALA A 10 -14.28 -13.00 -9.41
N TYR A 11 -14.69 -14.22 -9.76
CA TYR A 11 -14.66 -14.72 -11.13
C TYR A 11 -15.58 -13.90 -12.03
N LYS A 12 -16.83 -13.65 -11.62
CA LYS A 12 -17.78 -12.83 -12.37
C LYS A 12 -17.25 -11.42 -12.63
N LYS A 13 -16.63 -10.81 -11.61
CA LYS A 13 -16.01 -9.48 -11.71
C LYS A 13 -14.82 -9.47 -12.68
N LEU A 14 -13.98 -10.50 -12.67
CA LEU A 14 -12.86 -10.62 -13.62
C LEU A 14 -13.36 -10.92 -15.03
N ALA A 15 -14.38 -11.76 -15.17
CA ALA A 15 -14.96 -12.14 -16.46
C ALA A 15 -15.62 -10.96 -17.17
N SER A 16 -16.27 -10.05 -16.43
CA SER A 16 -16.92 -8.87 -17.02
C SER A 16 -15.92 -7.85 -17.59
N ILE A 17 -14.70 -7.80 -17.06
CA ILE A 17 -13.64 -6.87 -17.50
C ILE A 17 -12.59 -7.51 -18.42
N LYS A 18 -12.59 -8.85 -18.54
CA LYS A 18 -11.60 -9.61 -19.32
C LYS A 18 -11.58 -9.24 -20.80
N GLY A 19 -12.75 -9.01 -21.40
CA GLY A 19 -12.86 -8.77 -22.85
C GLY A 19 -12.17 -9.87 -23.66
N SER A 20 -11.22 -9.49 -24.51
CA SER A 20 -10.41 -10.39 -25.35
C SER A 20 -9.13 -10.92 -24.67
N LYS A 21 -8.77 -10.44 -23.47
CA LYS A 21 -7.50 -10.79 -22.81
C LYS A 21 -7.58 -12.15 -22.11
N SER A 22 -6.45 -12.79 -21.85
CA SER A 22 -6.40 -13.94 -20.93
C SER A 22 -6.59 -13.49 -19.48
N PHE A 23 -7.06 -14.39 -18.61
CA PHE A 23 -7.18 -14.10 -17.18
C PHE A 23 -5.81 -13.79 -16.55
N THR A 24 -4.74 -14.44 -17.01
CA THR A 24 -3.39 -14.19 -16.51
C THR A 24 -2.88 -12.80 -16.88
N GLU A 25 -3.13 -12.35 -18.11
CA GLU A 25 -2.78 -10.98 -18.54
C GLU A 25 -3.59 -9.94 -17.77
N LEU A 26 -4.90 -10.14 -17.61
CA LEU A 26 -5.75 -9.26 -16.83
C LEU A 26 -5.28 -9.14 -15.37
N VAL A 27 -4.98 -10.27 -14.73
CA VAL A 27 -4.48 -10.27 -13.34
C VAL A 27 -3.12 -9.59 -13.26
N SER A 28 -2.23 -9.82 -14.22
CA SER A 28 -0.90 -9.16 -14.24
C SER A 28 -1.03 -7.65 -14.41
N GLU A 29 -1.87 -7.18 -15.32
CA GLU A 29 -2.16 -5.75 -15.50
C GLU A 29 -2.80 -5.11 -14.26
N LEU A 30 -3.73 -5.81 -13.60
CA LEU A 30 -4.33 -5.32 -12.35
C LEU A 30 -3.28 -5.23 -11.24
N VAL A 31 -2.40 -6.22 -11.12
CA VAL A 31 -1.31 -6.21 -10.14
C VAL A 31 -0.31 -5.09 -10.44
N ASP A 32 0.05 -4.88 -11.71
CA ASP A 32 1.00 -3.84 -12.10
C ASP A 32 0.42 -2.44 -11.97
N LYS A 33 -0.87 -2.26 -12.27
CA LYS A 33 -1.61 -1.02 -11.97
C LYS A 33 -1.63 -0.74 -10.47
N VAL A 34 -1.91 -1.74 -9.64
CA VAL A 34 -1.88 -1.58 -8.17
C VAL A 34 -0.47 -1.30 -7.67
N LYS A 35 0.59 -1.89 -8.25
CA LYS A 35 1.98 -1.56 -7.91
C LYS A 35 2.35 -0.12 -8.29
N GLY A 36 1.90 0.36 -9.46
CA GLY A 36 2.09 1.74 -9.88
C GLY A 36 1.36 2.74 -8.97
N VAL A 37 0.14 2.40 -8.53
CA VAL A 37 -0.64 3.19 -7.56
C VAL A 37 -0.02 3.12 -6.16
N LYS A 38 0.54 1.97 -5.75
CA LYS A 38 1.24 1.84 -4.46
C LYS A 38 2.46 2.74 -4.37
N LEU A 39 3.21 3.00 -5.45
CA LEU A 39 4.31 3.97 -5.41
C LEU A 39 3.79 5.39 -5.14
N ALA A 40 2.76 5.82 -5.86
CA ALA A 40 2.15 7.15 -5.67
C ALA A 40 1.46 7.32 -4.30
N ASP A 41 0.80 6.27 -3.79
CA ASP A 41 0.20 6.29 -2.45
C ASP A 41 1.27 6.18 -1.36
N ILE A 42 2.34 5.42 -1.55
CA ILE A 42 3.50 5.40 -0.63
C ILE A 42 4.15 6.79 -0.59
N ASP A 43 4.31 7.48 -1.72
CA ASP A 43 4.80 8.88 -1.74
C ASP A 43 3.84 9.86 -1.04
N LYS A 44 2.53 9.60 -1.10
CA LYS A 44 1.50 10.40 -0.42
C LYS A 44 1.42 10.12 1.09
N PHE A 45 1.73 8.89 1.53
CA PHE A 45 1.72 8.48 2.95
C PHE A 45 3.08 8.62 3.64
N PHE A 46 4.19 8.52 2.91
CA PHE A 46 5.57 8.54 3.40
C PHE A 46 6.41 9.63 2.71
N GLY A 47 5.75 10.66 2.19
CA GLY A 47 6.40 11.84 1.61
C GLY A 47 7.61 12.23 2.45
N ILE A 48 8.76 12.27 1.78
CA ILE A 48 10.09 12.45 2.36
C ILE A 48 10.02 13.55 3.40
N ILE A 49 10.03 13.17 4.68
CA ILE A 49 10.13 14.12 5.77
C ILE A 49 11.48 14.83 5.57
N SER A 50 11.47 16.15 5.40
CA SER A 50 12.73 16.89 5.30
C SER A 50 13.57 16.64 6.56
N SER A 51 14.90 16.75 6.47
CA SER A 51 15.77 16.51 7.64
C SER A 51 15.35 17.34 8.87
N ASP A 52 14.81 18.54 8.65
CA ASP A 52 14.34 19.43 9.70
C ASP A 52 13.01 18.97 10.31
N GLU A 53 12.07 18.53 9.48
CA GLU A 53 10.81 17.95 9.96
C GLU A 53 11.05 16.64 10.72
N ALA A 54 11.97 15.80 10.25
CA ALA A 54 12.33 14.53 10.90
C ALA A 54 12.96 14.80 12.27
N ARG A 55 13.83 15.80 12.36
CA ARG A 55 14.43 16.27 13.61
C ARG A 55 13.36 16.82 14.56
N SER A 56 12.40 17.59 14.06
CA SER A 56 11.30 18.12 14.87
C SER A 56 10.42 17.00 15.44
N LEU A 57 10.11 16.00 14.63
CA LEU A 57 9.28 14.86 15.00
C LEU A 57 9.96 14.01 16.08
N GLN A 58 11.28 13.79 15.92
CA GLN A 58 12.10 13.09 16.89
C GLN A 58 12.16 13.82 18.24
N MET A 59 12.32 15.16 18.23
CA MET A 59 12.30 15.97 19.45
C MET A 59 10.94 15.90 20.17
N ASN A 60 9.83 15.94 19.42
CA ASN A 60 8.49 15.84 19.99
C ASN A 60 8.24 14.46 20.59
N ALA A 61 8.63 13.38 19.89
CA ALA A 61 8.54 12.02 20.41
C ALA A 61 9.38 11.83 21.68
N ALA A 62 10.57 12.42 21.76
CA ALA A 62 11.41 12.37 22.96
C ALA A 62 10.79 13.12 24.15
N LYS A 63 10.18 14.29 23.93
CA LYS A 63 9.45 15.04 24.98
C LYS A 63 8.26 14.25 25.51
N ILE A 64 7.49 13.64 24.61
CA ILE A 64 6.35 12.80 24.96
C ILE A 64 6.80 11.59 25.79
N ARG A 65 7.82 10.85 25.32
CA ARG A 65 8.39 9.69 26.06
C ARG A 65 8.93 10.06 27.43
N ARG A 66 9.59 11.23 27.57
CA ARG A 66 10.02 11.74 28.88
C ARG A 66 8.83 12.03 29.80
N ARG A 67 7.76 12.65 29.29
CA ARG A 67 6.53 12.89 30.06
C ARG A 67 5.90 11.60 30.59
N PHE A 68 5.91 10.53 29.78
CA PHE A 68 5.38 9.24 30.19
C PHE A 68 6.30 8.45 31.13
N LYS A 69 7.60 8.78 31.23
CA LYS A 69 8.54 8.17 32.19
C LYS A 69 8.53 8.81 33.59
N VAL A 70 7.70 9.83 33.87
CA VAL A 70 7.62 10.50 35.19
C VAL A 70 6.46 9.99 36.05
N ARG A 71 5.89 8.83 35.71
CA ARG A 71 5.00 8.10 36.61
C ARG A 71 5.46 6.65 36.73
N ALA A 72 6.57 6.48 37.44
CA ALA A 72 6.96 5.24 38.10
C ALA A 72 7.45 5.63 39.50
#